data_AF-A0A9E6VFW5-F1
#
_entry.id   AF-A0A9E6VFW5-F1
#
_cell.length_a   1.000
_cell.length_b   1.000
_cell.length_c   1.000
_cell.angle_alpha   90.00
_cell.angle_beta   90.00
_cell.angle_gamma   90.00
#
_symmetry.space_group_name_H-M   'P 1'
#
loop_
_entity.id
_entity.type
_entity.pdbx_description
1 polymer ?
#
loop_
_entity_poly.entity_id
_entity_poly.type
_entity_poly.pdbx_seq_one_letter_code
_entity_poly.pdbx_strand_id
1 'polypeptide(L)'
;MPEITRRTLLAFTAVASVVEPTFAEGEGASRELQALIGAHEAAYVALHRVVHRTDSSSHDRKRADRIEEDALLAICSYPAISRGDRRAKAEYLLATEARGELDLEEHMQAILHSMMRG
;
A
#
# COMPACT_ATOMS: atom_id res chain seq x y z
N MET A 1 -27.31 -27.17 -44.08
CA MET A 1 -26.59 -26.88 -42.82
C MET A 1 -25.85 -25.56 -43.02
N PRO A 2 -26.18 -24.47 -42.32
CA PRO A 2 -25.55 -23.18 -42.59
C PRO A 2 -24.16 -23.11 -41.95
N GLU A 3 -23.17 -22.66 -42.71
CA GLU A 3 -21.78 -22.53 -42.28
C GLU A 3 -21.58 -21.31 -41.39
N ILE A 4 -21.18 -21.55 -40.14
CA ILE A 4 -20.89 -20.49 -39.16
C ILE A 4 -19.46 -20.02 -39.41
N THR A 5 -19.31 -18.85 -40.04
CA THR A 5 -18.01 -18.24 -40.30
C THR A 5 -17.44 -17.60 -39.03
N ARG A 6 -16.10 -17.68 -38.87
CA ARG A 6 -15.27 -17.24 -37.71
C ARG A 6 -15.47 -15.80 -37.20
N ARG A 7 -16.30 -14.97 -37.84
CA ARG A 7 -16.51 -13.55 -37.50
C ARG A 7 -17.67 -13.29 -36.52
N THR A 8 -18.40 -14.33 -36.11
CA THR A 8 -19.57 -14.19 -35.20
C THR A 8 -19.23 -14.45 -33.73
N LEU A 9 -17.94 -14.54 -33.36
CA LEU A 9 -17.55 -14.80 -31.99
C LEU A 9 -17.23 -13.51 -31.23
N LEU A 10 -18.15 -13.19 -30.32
CA LEU A 10 -17.91 -12.58 -29.01
C LEU A 10 -17.88 -11.05 -28.95
N ALA A 11 -19.05 -10.43 -29.15
CA ALA A 11 -19.40 -9.23 -28.40
C ALA A 11 -19.80 -9.65 -26.97
N PHE A 12 -18.82 -9.78 -26.07
CA PHE A 12 -19.07 -9.87 -24.64
C PHE A 12 -18.80 -8.51 -24.00
N THR A 13 -19.84 -7.71 -23.85
CA THR A 13 -19.85 -6.58 -22.94
C THR A 13 -19.87 -7.12 -21.51
N ALA A 14 -18.71 -7.18 -20.88
CA ALA A 14 -18.61 -7.46 -19.45
C ALA A 14 -19.02 -6.19 -18.68
N VAL A 15 -20.25 -6.18 -18.15
CA VAL A 15 -20.64 -5.24 -17.09
C VAL A 15 -20.01 -5.77 -15.81
N ALA A 16 -18.89 -5.17 -15.40
CA ALA A 16 -18.32 -5.41 -14.08
C ALA A 16 -19.26 -4.77 -13.05
N SER A 17 -20.18 -5.55 -12.48
CA SER A 17 -20.87 -5.15 -11.26
C SER A 17 -19.83 -5.12 -10.15
N VAL A 18 -19.51 -3.92 -9.65
CA VAL A 18 -18.79 -3.76 -8.38
C VAL A 18 -19.72 -4.26 -7.29
N VAL A 19 -19.64 -5.55 -7.00
CA VAL A 19 -20.14 -6.09 -5.74
C VAL A 19 -19.11 -5.67 -4.72
N GLU A 20 -19.37 -4.54 -4.07
CA GLU A 20 -18.66 -4.15 -2.87
C GLU A 20 -18.98 -5.24 -1.82
N PRO A 21 -18.02 -6.11 -1.47
CA PRO A 21 -18.35 -7.21 -0.59
C PRO A 21 -18.58 -6.59 0.78
N THR A 22 -19.81 -6.64 1.27
CA THR A 22 -20.14 -6.30 2.66
C THR A 22 -19.57 -7.42 3.54
N PHE A 23 -18.27 -7.35 3.77
CA PHE A 23 -17.57 -8.22 4.70
C PHE A 23 -18.00 -7.79 6.09
N ALA A 24 -18.66 -8.71 6.81
CA ALA A 24 -18.94 -8.58 8.23
C ALA A 24 -17.72 -7.97 8.94
N GLU A 25 -17.96 -7.01 9.84
CA GLU A 25 -16.97 -6.32 10.67
C GLU A 25 -16.11 -7.35 11.41
N GLY A 26 -15.08 -7.85 10.73
CA GLY A 26 -14.02 -8.65 11.31
C GLY A 26 -13.14 -7.73 12.12
N GLU A 27 -12.58 -8.26 13.21
CA GLU A 27 -11.64 -7.58 14.09
C GLU A 27 -10.73 -6.62 13.30
N GLY A 28 -10.77 -5.34 13.68
CA GLY A 28 -9.99 -4.29 13.04
C GLY A 28 -8.50 -4.58 13.07
N ALA A 29 -7.72 -3.78 12.35
CA ALA A 29 -6.27 -3.92 12.36
C ALA A 29 -5.72 -3.89 13.79
N SER A 30 -4.68 -4.68 14.03
CA SER A 30 -3.98 -4.71 15.31
C SER A 30 -3.49 -3.31 15.67
N ARG A 31 -3.46 -3.03 16.98
CA ARG A 31 -2.95 -1.76 17.50
C ARG A 31 -1.49 -1.50 17.06
N GLU A 32 -0.72 -2.56 16.86
CA GLU A 32 0.65 -2.48 16.37
C GLU A 32 0.70 -1.98 14.92
N LEU A 33 -0.05 -2.59 14.01
CA LEU A 33 -0.10 -2.13 12.62
C LEU A 33 -0.64 -0.71 12.52
N GLN A 34 -1.68 -0.36 13.30
CA GLN A 34 -2.20 1.00 13.38
C GLN A 34 -1.13 2.00 13.84
N ALA A 35 -0.30 1.63 14.82
CA ALA A 35 0.79 2.49 15.29
C ALA A 35 1.88 2.68 14.24
N LEU A 36 2.24 1.64 13.47
CA LEU A 36 3.20 1.74 12.38
C LEU A 36 2.66 2.65 11.26
N ILE A 37 1.40 2.49 10.87
CA ILE A 37 0.72 3.36 9.91
C ILE A 37 0.77 4.82 10.38
N GLY A 38 0.36 5.09 11.62
CA GLY A 38 0.41 6.45 12.17
C GLY A 38 1.82 7.03 12.26
N ALA A 39 2.84 6.19 12.54
CA ALA A 39 4.23 6.61 12.55
C ALA A 39 4.71 7.03 11.16
N HIS A 40 4.37 6.26 10.12
CA HIS A 40 4.69 6.60 8.74
C HIS A 40 3.99 7.89 8.31
N GLU A 41 2.68 8.05 8.58
CA GLU A 41 1.96 9.29 8.25
C GLU A 41 2.59 10.53 8.92
N ALA A 42 2.99 10.41 10.18
CA ALA A 42 3.68 11.48 10.89
C ALA A 42 5.04 11.81 10.29
N ALA A 43 5.81 10.77 9.90
CA ALA A 43 7.10 10.93 9.24
C ALA A 43 6.96 11.57 7.86
N TYR A 44 5.98 11.14 7.07
CA TYR A 44 5.63 11.70 5.78
C TYR A 44 5.32 13.20 5.86
N VAL A 45 4.45 13.59 6.80
CA VAL A 45 4.12 15.00 7.04
C VAL A 45 5.36 15.78 7.48
N ALA A 46 6.22 15.20 8.32
CA ALA A 46 7.45 15.84 8.76
C ALA A 46 8.44 16.04 7.61
N LEU A 47 8.64 15.03 6.76
CA LEU A 47 9.46 15.11 5.56
C LEU A 47 8.96 16.21 4.62
N HIS A 48 7.67 16.21 4.31
CA HIS A 48 7.06 17.22 3.45
C HIS A 48 7.29 18.64 3.99
N ARG A 49 7.16 18.84 5.31
CA ARG A 49 7.46 20.14 5.95
C ARG A 49 8.93 20.55 5.81
N VAL A 50 9.86 19.61 6.00
CA VAL A 50 11.31 19.87 5.90
C VAL A 50 11.72 20.17 4.46
N VAL A 51 11.15 19.48 3.47
CA VAL A 51 11.43 19.72 2.06
C VAL A 51 10.99 21.12 1.62
N HIS A 52 9.82 21.57 2.09
CA HIS A 52 9.25 22.87 1.71
C HIS A 52 9.79 24.06 2.51
N ARG A 53 10.59 23.82 3.56
CA ARG A 53 11.18 24.88 4.36
C ARG A 53 12.42 25.46 3.68
N THR A 54 12.43 26.78 3.53
CA THR A 54 13.48 27.54 2.83
C THR A 54 14.87 27.37 3.47
N ASP A 55 14.93 27.27 4.80
CA ASP A 55 16.19 27.19 5.56
C ASP A 55 16.61 25.76 5.95
N SER A 56 15.91 24.73 5.45
CA SER A 56 16.26 23.35 5.80
C SER A 56 17.56 22.93 5.13
N SER A 57 18.49 22.45 5.96
CA SER A 57 19.78 21.97 5.46
C SER A 57 19.61 20.69 4.65
N SER A 58 20.57 20.40 3.78
CA SER A 58 20.63 19.09 3.09
C SER A 58 20.69 17.93 4.09
N HIS A 59 21.32 18.13 5.26
CA HIS A 59 21.38 17.14 6.31
C HIS A 59 20.00 16.85 6.91
N ASP A 60 19.21 17.90 7.20
CA ASP A 60 17.86 17.75 7.77
C ASP A 60 16.93 17.02 6.80
N ARG A 61 17.01 17.35 5.50
CA ARG A 61 16.24 16.68 4.45
C ARG A 61 16.57 15.19 4.40
N LYS A 62 17.86 14.84 4.30
CA LYS A 62 18.31 13.43 4.29
C LYS A 62 17.92 12.66 5.54
N ARG A 63 17.91 13.33 6.69
CA ARG A 63 17.49 12.70 7.96
C ARG A 63 15.98 12.45 7.97
N ALA A 64 15.18 13.41 7.53
CA ALA A 64 13.73 13.26 7.47
C ALA A 64 13.32 12.18 6.45
N ASP A 65 14.01 12.16 5.31
CA ASP A 65 13.85 11.19 4.22
C ASP A 65 14.05 9.76 4.72
N ARG A 66 15.20 9.50 5.35
CA ARG A 66 15.48 8.18 5.96
C ARG A 66 14.45 7.78 7.02
N ILE A 67 13.98 8.71 7.85
CA ILE A 67 13.01 8.39 8.91
C ILE A 67 11.67 7.97 8.31
N GLU A 68 11.26 8.63 7.23
CA GLU A 68 10.04 8.29 6.50
C GLU A 68 10.18 6.93 5.81
N GLU A 69 11.29 6.69 5.12
CA GLU A 69 11.60 5.43 4.46
C GLU A 69 11.66 4.25 5.45
N ASP A 70 12.36 4.42 6.59
CA ASP A 70 12.44 3.41 7.65
C ASP A 70 11.04 3.07 8.20
N ALA A 71 10.16 4.07 8.33
CA ALA A 71 8.79 3.85 8.78
C ALA A 71 7.95 3.10 7.74
N LEU A 72 8.13 3.40 6.45
CA LEU A 72 7.45 2.70 5.36
C LEU A 72 7.92 1.24 5.28
N LEU A 73 9.23 1.00 5.37
CA LEU A 73 9.82 -0.33 5.42
C LEU A 73 9.29 -1.18 6.58
N ALA A 74 9.03 -0.56 7.74
CA ALA A 74 8.44 -1.27 8.88
C ALA A 74 7.02 -1.78 8.57
N ILE A 75 6.20 -0.99 7.87
CA ILE A 75 4.88 -1.42 7.40
C ILE A 75 5.02 -2.51 6.34
N CYS A 76 5.88 -2.31 5.34
CA CYS A 76 6.16 -3.29 4.28
C CYS A 76 6.59 -4.65 4.86
N SER A 77 7.39 -4.64 5.93
CA SER A 77 7.88 -5.85 6.60
C SER A 77 6.87 -6.48 7.58
N TYR A 78 5.78 -5.79 7.94
CA TYR A 78 4.84 -6.25 8.97
C TYR A 78 4.14 -7.56 8.58
N PRO A 79 4.23 -8.65 9.37
CA PRO A 79 3.58 -9.92 9.06
C PRO A 79 2.07 -9.85 9.38
N ALA A 80 1.26 -9.55 8.38
CA ALA A 80 -0.19 -9.43 8.53
C ALA A 80 -0.88 -10.81 8.57
N ILE A 81 -0.99 -11.40 9.77
CA ILE A 81 -1.59 -12.72 9.99
C ILE A 81 -3.12 -12.65 10.04
N SER A 82 -3.68 -11.62 10.68
CA SER A 82 -5.13 -11.46 10.81
C SER A 82 -5.75 -10.92 9.52
N ARG A 83 -7.04 -11.17 9.33
CA ARG A 83 -7.78 -10.61 8.18
C ARG A 83 -7.83 -9.08 8.24
N GLY A 84 -8.01 -8.52 9.44
CA GLY A 84 -8.01 -7.08 9.68
C GLY A 84 -6.68 -6.45 9.30
N ASP A 85 -5.57 -7.04 9.73
CA ASP A 85 -4.22 -6.56 9.38
C ASP A 85 -3.94 -6.65 7.89
N ARG A 86 -4.30 -7.77 7.24
CA ARG A 86 -4.10 -7.93 5.79
C ARG A 86 -4.83 -6.84 5.01
N ARG A 87 -6.08 -6.58 5.38
CA ARG A 87 -6.90 -5.55 4.74
C ARG A 87 -6.29 -4.16 4.95
N ALA A 88 -6.03 -3.78 6.19
CA ALA A 88 -5.49 -2.46 6.51
C ALA A 88 -4.12 -2.22 5.89
N LYS A 89 -3.23 -3.21 5.94
CA LYS A 89 -1.92 -3.14 5.28
C LYS A 89 -2.08 -2.97 3.76
N ALA A 90 -2.95 -3.76 3.12
CA ALA A 90 -3.17 -3.66 1.68
C ALA A 90 -3.77 -2.31 1.27
N GLU A 91 -4.80 -1.83 1.96
CA GLU A 91 -5.42 -0.52 1.71
C GLU A 91 -4.39 0.60 1.86
N TYR A 92 -3.55 0.54 2.90
CA TYR A 92 -2.52 1.53 3.11
C TYR A 92 -1.44 1.51 2.03
N LEU A 93 -0.91 0.34 1.69
CA LEU A 93 0.12 0.20 0.64
C LEU A 93 -0.39 0.62 -0.74
N LEU A 94 -1.67 0.35 -1.06
CA LEU A 94 -2.27 0.84 -2.31
C LEU A 94 -2.39 2.38 -2.33
N ALA A 95 -2.71 3.00 -1.20
CA ALA A 95 -2.74 4.46 -1.10
C ALA A 95 -1.34 5.07 -1.23
N THR A 96 -0.32 4.43 -0.63
CA THR A 96 1.09 4.82 -0.76
C THR A 96 1.61 4.65 -2.19
N GLU A 97 1.26 3.56 -2.87
CA GLU A 97 1.60 3.36 -4.29
C GLU A 97 0.95 4.41 -5.19
N ALA A 98 -0.29 4.80 -4.92
CA ALA A 98 -0.96 5.86 -5.67
C ALA A 98 -0.22 7.22 -5.57
N ARG A 99 0.62 7.41 -4.54
CA ARG A 99 1.52 8.57 -4.40
C ARG A 99 2.90 8.34 -5.03
N GLY A 100 3.21 7.12 -5.45
CA GLY A 100 4.49 6.74 -6.06
C GLY A 100 5.61 6.51 -5.04
N GLU A 101 5.27 6.18 -3.79
CA GLU A 101 6.24 6.05 -2.68
C GLU A 101 6.78 4.61 -2.50
N LEU A 102 6.24 3.61 -3.23
CA LEU A 102 6.76 2.23 -3.22
C LEU A 102 7.71 1.97 -4.40
N ASP A 103 8.65 2.88 -4.64
CA ASP A 103 9.57 2.82 -5.79
C ASP A 103 10.89 2.09 -5.50
N LEU A 104 11.22 1.85 -4.23
CA LEU A 104 12.43 1.13 -3.82
C LEU A 104 12.26 -0.40 -3.90
N GLU A 105 13.33 -1.09 -4.33
CA GLU A 105 13.37 -2.56 -4.40
C GLU A 105 13.18 -3.18 -3.01
N GLU A 106 13.73 -2.53 -1.98
CA GLU A 106 13.64 -2.90 -0.58
C GLU A 106 12.19 -2.97 -0.09
N HIS A 107 11.33 -2.05 -0.52
CA HIS A 107 9.89 -2.08 -0.20
C HIS A 107 9.23 -3.33 -0.76
N MET A 108 9.51 -3.64 -2.04
CA MET A 108 8.94 -4.81 -2.71
C MET A 108 9.43 -6.12 -2.09
N GLN A 109 10.72 -6.21 -1.80
CA GLN A 109 11.30 -7.38 -1.12
C GLN A 109 10.70 -7.55 0.28
N ALA A 110 10.57 -6.48 1.06
CA ALA A 110 9.96 -6.51 2.40
C ALA A 110 8.51 -7.01 2.35
N ILE A 111 7.71 -6.50 1.40
CA ILE A 111 6.33 -6.95 1.19
C ILE A 111 6.29 -8.46 0.90
N LEU A 112 7.07 -8.93 -0.09
CA LEU A 112 7.11 -10.34 -0.47
C LEU A 112 7.52 -11.23 0.70
N HIS A 113 8.57 -10.84 1.44
CA HIS A 113 9.02 -11.59 2.61
C HIS A 113 7.98 -11.61 3.73
N SER A 114 7.24 -10.51 3.95
CA SER A 114 6.19 -10.46 4.97
C SER A 114 5.04 -11.43 4.67
N MET A 115 4.74 -11.67 3.39
CA MET A 115 3.71 -12.61 2.95
C MET A 115 4.14 -14.08 3.10
N MET A 116 5.44 -14.36 2.96
CA MET A 116 5.98 -15.72 3.10
C MET A 116 6.10 -16.18 4.56
N ARG A 117 6.13 -15.25 5.51
CA ARG A 117 6.29 -15.52 6.95
C ARG A 117 4.99 -15.44 7.75
N GLY A 118 3.88 -15.05 7.11
CA GLY A 118 2.55 -14.89 7.71
C GLY A 118 1.65 -16.11 7.55
#